data_AF-A0A0Q6UFG0-F1
#
_entry.id   AF-A0A0Q6UFG0-F1
#
_cell.length_a   1.000
_cell.length_b   1.000
_cell.length_c   1.000
_cell.angle_alpha   90.00
_cell.angle_beta   90.00
_cell.angle_gamma   90.00
#
_symmetry.space_group_name_H-M   'P 1'
#
loop_
_entity.id
_entity.type
_entity.pdbx_description
1 polymer ?
#
loop_
_entity_poly.entity_id
_entity_poly.type
_entity_poly.pdbx_seq_one_letter_code
_entity_poly.pdbx_strand_id
1 'polypeptide(L)' 'MVDFRAEDEALGSLILIEELFQTLAKSDVVPAAKLADVVRGAVARLDTTDHFGAGAAVRHYFERWLSE' A
#
# COMPACT_ATOMS: atom_id res chain seq x y z
N MET A 1 -8.51 26.09 10.28
CA MET A 1 -7.45 25.10 10.60
C MET A 1 -8.06 23.74 10.32
N VAL A 2 -7.52 22.99 9.36
CA VAL A 2 -8.03 21.63 9.08
C VAL A 2 -7.59 20.74 10.23
N ASP A 3 -8.55 20.06 10.86
CA ASP A 3 -8.29 19.12 11.94
C ASP A 3 -7.78 17.82 11.31
N PHE A 4 -6.46 17.66 11.23
CA PHE A 4 -5.83 16.48 10.64
C PHE A 4 -5.91 15.32 11.62
N ARG A 5 -6.63 14.26 11.25
CA ARG A 5 -6.64 13.01 12.03
C ARG A 5 -5.49 12.13 11.58
N ALA A 6 -4.93 11.35 12.50
CA ALA A 6 -3.88 10.37 12.18
C ALA A 6 -4.33 9.36 11.09
N GLU A 7 -5.63 9.09 11.01
CA GLU A 7 -6.23 8.27 9.95
C GLU A 7 -6.11 8.92 8.57
N ASP A 8 -6.26 10.25 8.47
CA ASP A 8 -6.11 11.00 7.22
C ASP A 8 -4.65 10.98 6.72
N GLU A 9 -3.69 11.05 7.65
CA GLU A 9 -2.26 10.99 7.34
C GLU A 9 -1.83 9.58 6.89
N ALA A 10 -2.36 8.53 7.56
CA ALA A 10 -2.13 7.15 7.16
C ALA A 10 -2.69 6.86 5.77
N LEU A 11 -3.89 7.38 5.47
CA LEU A 11 -4.50 7.27 4.15
C LEU A 11 -3.69 8.02 3.08
N GLY A 12 -3.30 9.26 3.34
CA GLY A 12 -2.46 10.03 2.42
C GLY A 12 -1.13 9.33 2.12
N SER A 13 -0.53 8.71 3.13
CA SER A 13 0.71 7.94 2.97
C SER A 13 0.51 6.69 2.09
N LEU A 14 -0.58 5.95 2.26
CA LEU A 14 -0.89 4.79 1.42
C LEU A 14 -1.06 5.18 -0.05
N ILE A 15 -1.76 6.29 -0.32
CA ILE A 15 -1.95 6.80 -1.68
C ILE A 15 -0.61 7.21 -2.31
N LEU A 16 0.23 7.96 -1.58
CA LEU A 16 1.54 8.38 -2.09
C LEU A 16 2.46 7.20 -2.41
N ILE A 17 2.40 6.14 -1.60
CA ILE A 17 3.18 4.91 -1.85
C ILE A 17 2.65 4.17 -3.08
N GLU A 18 1.33 4.12 -3.28
CA GLU A 18 0.73 3.50 -4.47
C GLU A 18 1.16 4.23 -5.76
N GLU A 19 1.10 5.56 -5.76
CA GLU A 19 1.54 6.39 -6.89
C GLU A 19 3.04 6.21 -7.18
N LEU A 20 3.86 6.06 -6.14
CA LEU A 20 5.27 5.71 -6.28
C LEU A 20 5.44 4.34 -6.95
N PHE A 21 4.68 3.32 -6.54
CA PHE A 21 4.73 1.98 -7.14
C PHE A 21 4.32 2.03 -8.62
N GLN A 22 3.26 2.77 -8.95
CA GLN A 22 2.84 3.00 -10.34
C GLN A 22 3.97 3.63 -11.16
N THR A 23 4.63 4.65 -10.61
CA THR A 23 5.72 5.36 -11.28
C THR A 23 6.92 4.44 -11.51
N LEU A 24 7.31 3.67 -10.48
CA LEU A 24 8.43 2.73 -10.58
C LEU A 24 8.18 1.64 -11.63
N ALA A 25 6.98 1.07 -11.66
CA ALA A 25 6.62 0.08 -12.68
C ALA A 25 6.59 0.68 -14.10
N LYS A 26 6.00 1.86 -14.28
CA LYS A 26 5.96 2.54 -15.59
C LYS A 26 7.33 2.97 -16.08
N SER A 27 8.28 3.19 -15.18
CA SER A 27 9.66 3.58 -15.50
C SER A 27 10.57 2.41 -15.86
N ASP A 28 10.09 1.16 -15.81
CA ASP A 28 10.87 -0.08 -15.96
C ASP A 28 12.06 -0.22 -14.99
N VAL A 29 12.14 0.62 -13.95
CA VAL A 29 13.17 0.54 -12.90
C VAL A 29 12.96 -0.68 -12.02
N VAL A 30 11.70 -0.98 -11.69
CA VAL A 30 11.32 -2.14 -10.88
C VAL A 30 10.20 -2.91 -11.57
N PRO A 31 10.36 -4.21 -11.85
CA PRO A 31 9.29 -5.02 -12.43
C PRO A 31 8.04 -5.04 -11.54
N ALA A 32 6.85 -4.95 -12.14
CA ALA A 32 5.58 -4.94 -11.43
C ALA A 32 5.42 -6.13 -10.47
N ALA A 33 5.87 -7.33 -10.88
CA ALA A 33 5.86 -8.53 -10.05
C ALA A 33 6.65 -8.38 -8.74
N LYS A 34 7.76 -7.63 -8.74
CA LYS A 34 8.56 -7.37 -7.53
C LYS A 34 7.87 -6.39 -6.59
N LEU A 35 7.13 -5.43 -7.14
CA LEU A 35 6.30 -4.52 -6.35
C LEU A 35 5.11 -5.27 -5.74
N ALA A 36 4.47 -6.17 -6.49
CA ALA A 36 3.42 -7.05 -5.99
C ALA A 36 3.91 -7.91 -4.81
N ASP A 37 5.12 -8.49 -4.90
CA ASP A 37 5.73 -9.24 -3.80
C ASP A 37 5.89 -8.42 -2.51
N VAL A 38 6.24 -7.13 -2.63
CA VAL A 38 6.33 -6.20 -1.49
C VAL A 38 4.96 -6.02 -0.83
N VAL A 39 3.91 -5.79 -1.62
CA VAL A 39 2.54 -5.62 -1.10
C VAL A 39 2.09 -6.90 -0.38
N ARG A 40 2.31 -8.08 -0.98
CA ARG A 40 1.97 -9.37 -0.34
C ARG A 40 2.69 -9.55 0.99
N GLY A 41 3.99 -9.23 1.04
CA GLY A 41 4.78 -9.28 2.26
C GLY A 41 4.28 -8.31 3.35
N ALA A 42 3.83 -7.12 2.96
CA ALA A 42 3.23 -6.15 3.88
C ALA A 42 1.90 -6.65 4.46
N VAL A 43 0.99 -7.14 3.60
CA VAL A 43 -0.30 -7.71 4.03
C VAL A 43 -0.08 -8.89 4.99
N ALA A 44 0.81 -9.82 4.66
CA ALA A 44 1.11 -10.97 5.50
C ALA A 44 1.60 -10.57 6.90
N ARG A 45 2.41 -9.50 7.00
CA ARG A 45 2.85 -8.98 8.31
C ARG A 45 1.73 -8.31 9.08
N LEU A 46 0.90 -7.52 8.40
CA LEU A 46 -0.22 -6.83 9.04
C LEU A 46 -1.28 -7.82 9.55
N ASP A 47 -1.52 -8.91 8.83
CA ASP A 47 -2.41 -9.98 9.27
C ASP A 47 -1.92 -10.69 10.55
N THR A 48 -0.62 -10.60 10.87
CA THR A 48 -0.05 -11.11 12.14
C THR A 48 -0.04 -10.10 13.29
N THR A 49 -0.51 -8.87 13.05
CA THR A 49 -0.55 -7.81 14.06
C THR A 49 -1.99 -7.52 14.50
N ASP A 50 -2.20 -7.21 15.78
CA ASP A 50 -3.52 -6.85 16.35
C ASP A 50 -4.06 -5.48 15.86
N HIS A 51 -3.43 -4.87 14.85
CA HIS A 51 -3.91 -3.65 14.21
C HIS A 51 -5.08 -3.95 13.26
N PHE A 52 -6.24 -4.23 13.85
CA PHE A 52 -7.51 -4.43 13.15
C PHE A 52 -7.78 -3.25 12.21
N GLY A 53 -7.73 -3.50 10.89
CA GLY A 53 -8.04 -2.53 9.83
C GLY A 53 -6.87 -2.13 8.93
N ALA A 54 -5.62 -2.18 9.39
CA ALA A 54 -4.46 -1.78 8.57
C ALA A 54 -4.24 -2.72 7.37
N GLY A 55 -4.39 -4.03 7.58
CA GLY A 55 -4.33 -5.02 6.50
C GLY A 55 -5.45 -4.84 5.46
N ALA A 56 -6.65 -4.47 5.90
CA ALA A 56 -7.78 -4.21 5.01
C ALA A 56 -7.55 -2.95 4.16
N ALA A 57 -6.99 -1.88 4.74
CA ALA A 57 -6.63 -0.68 4.00
C ALA A 57 -5.58 -0.97 2.93
N VAL A 58 -4.50 -1.68 3.26
CA VAL A 58 -3.47 -2.06 2.27
C VAL A 58 -4.07 -2.93 1.16
N ARG A 59 -4.92 -3.91 1.49
CA ARG A 59 -5.61 -4.74 0.50
C ARG A 59 -6.49 -3.92 -0.45
N HIS A 60 -7.17 -2.88 0.06
CA HIS A 60 -8.01 -2.01 -0.75
C HIS A 60 -7.19 -1.13 -1.70
N TYR A 61 -6.22 -0.37 -1.19
CA TYR A 61 -5.46 0.57 -2.01
C TYR A 61 -4.47 -0.11 -2.97
N PHE A 62 -4.01 -1.31 -2.63
CA PHE A 62 -3.08 -2.07 -3.47
C PHE A 62 -3.73 -3.31 -4.11
N GLU A 63 -5.06 -3.36 -4.24
CA GLU A 63 -5.80 -4.50 -4.82
C GLU A 63 -5.27 -4.89 -6.20
N ARG A 64 -4.96 -3.89 -7.04
CA ARG A 64 -4.37 -4.11 -8.35
C ARG A 64 -3.07 -4.90 -8.24
N TRP A 65 -2.17 -4.48 -7.36
CA TRP A 65 -0.87 -5.13 -7.16
C TRP A 65 -0.98 -6.54 -6.58
N LEU A 66 -2.05 -6.84 -5.84
CA LEU A 66 -2.32 -8.18 -5.35
C LEU A 66 -2.82 -9.12 -6.45
N SER A 67 -3.33 -8.57 -7.56
CA SER A 67 -3.88 -9.31 -8.70
C SER A 67 -2.89 -9.55 -9.84
N GLU A 68 -1.71 -8.91 -9.79
CA GLU A 68 -0.60 -9.05 -10.76
C GLU A 68 0.27 -10.28 -10.48
#